data_AF-A0A4R2RJQ8-F1
#
_entry.id   AF-A0A4R2RJQ8-F1
#
_cell.length_a   1.000
_cell.length_b   1.000
_cell.length_c   1.000
_cell.angle_alpha   90.00
_cell.angle_beta   90.00
_cell.angle_gamma   90.00
#
_symmetry.space_group_name_H-M   'P 1'
#
loop_
_entity.id
_entity.type
_entity.pdbx_description
1 polymer ?
#
loop_
_entity_poly.entity_id
_entity_poly.type
_entity_poly.pdbx_seq_one_letter_code
_entity_poly.pdbx_strand_id
1 'polypeptide(L)'
;MISNNLRGAFFALAGFGAFSLHDAVVKALGGYYAPVQIVFFSALFGFPLVALVLIGQGSGGLRPVHPWWNALRTLALMVVMLSAFYAFATIPFAQAYALIFATPLIITALSVPMLGERVGPRRWAAVVLGLLGVLIVLRPWGEAHLAPGHLAALFSAFAGALVALIMRKIGNAERSAVFLLYPMLANVVVMGAVLPLVYEPMPILHLGGMALVALGSVTAMGLIILAYRAGEAVVVAPMQYSQMLWAIGLGYLVFGERVDGATLAGSAVIALSGLGILWREGQLPPSSARPALHGRARPDPAPSNGPE
;
A
#
# COMPACT_ATOMS: atom_id res chain seq x y z
N MET A 1 25.29 2.74 20.96
CA MET A 1 24.89 2.80 19.54
C MET A 1 23.72 1.85 19.34
N ILE A 2 22.53 2.36 19.03
CA ILE A 2 21.36 1.54 18.71
C ILE A 2 21.71 0.71 17.46
N SER A 3 21.53 -0.62 17.50
CA SER A 3 21.75 -1.49 16.34
C SER A 3 20.97 -0.94 15.13
N ASN A 4 21.58 -0.95 13.94
CA ASN A 4 20.96 -0.46 12.70
C ASN A 4 19.53 -1.02 12.50
N ASN A 5 19.30 -2.27 12.89
CA ASN A 5 17.99 -2.92 12.84
C ASN A 5 16.96 -2.33 13.82
N LEU A 6 17.37 -1.92 15.03
CA LEU A 6 16.47 -1.23 15.97
C LEU A 6 16.07 0.15 15.44
N ARG A 7 17.00 0.86 14.81
CA ARG A 7 16.70 2.15 14.16
C ARG A 7 15.76 1.97 12.97
N GLY A 8 15.98 0.94 12.14
CA GLY A 8 15.07 0.57 11.07
C GLY A 8 13.66 0.22 11.57
N ALA A 9 13.56 -0.60 12.61
CA ALA A 9 12.28 -0.96 13.23
C ALA A 9 11.55 0.27 13.80
N PHE A 10 12.25 1.19 14.45
CA PHE A 10 11.67 2.42 14.96
C PHE A 10 11.09 3.29 13.85
N PHE A 11 11.85 3.53 12.77
CA PHE A 11 11.34 4.28 11.62
C PHE A 11 10.14 3.59 10.96
N ALA A 12 10.14 2.26 10.90
CA ALA A 12 9.02 1.49 10.36
C ALA A 12 7.76 1.68 11.21
N LEU A 13 7.86 1.50 12.54
CA LEU A 13 6.75 1.70 13.47
C LEU A 13 6.21 3.13 13.42
N ALA A 14 7.09 4.12 13.38
CA ALA A 14 6.70 5.52 13.24
C ALA A 14 6.00 5.79 11.90
N GLY A 15 6.52 5.24 10.80
CA GLY A 15 5.93 5.39 9.47
C GLY A 15 4.55 4.73 9.36
N PHE A 16 4.41 3.49 9.84
CA PHE A 16 3.13 2.80 9.86
C PHE A 16 2.12 3.42 10.84
N GLY A 17 2.59 3.96 11.97
CA GLY A 17 1.77 4.78 12.87
C GLY A 17 1.28 6.06 12.20
N ALA A 18 2.14 6.77 11.46
CA ALA A 18 1.76 7.95 10.69
C ALA A 18 0.74 7.63 9.59
N PHE A 19 0.88 6.48 8.90
CA PHE A 19 -0.15 6.00 7.96
C PHE A 19 -1.48 5.72 8.66
N SER A 20 -1.45 5.12 9.85
CA SER A 20 -2.66 4.83 10.62
C SER A 20 -3.36 6.10 11.09
N LEU A 21 -2.59 7.13 11.47
CA LEU A 21 -3.14 8.44 11.83
C LEU A 21 -3.73 9.17 10.61
N HIS A 22 -3.04 9.10 9.47
CA HIS A 22 -3.57 9.53 8.17
C HIS A 22 -4.93 8.88 7.88
N ASP A 23 -5.03 7.56 8.04
CA ASP A 23 -6.26 6.81 7.76
C ASP A 23 -7.37 7.16 8.77
N ALA A 24 -7.03 7.52 10.00
CA ALA A 24 -8.01 8.03 10.96
C ALA A 24 -8.59 9.38 10.52
N VAL A 25 -7.77 10.29 9.98
CA VAL A 25 -8.30 11.56 9.42
C VAL A 25 -9.20 11.27 8.21
N VAL A 26 -8.80 10.33 7.34
CA VAL A 26 -9.64 9.87 6.22
C VAL A 26 -10.99 9.36 6.72
N LYS A 27 -11.00 8.51 7.74
CA LYS A 27 -12.24 7.99 8.35
C LYS A 27 -13.12 9.10 8.92
N ALA A 28 -12.54 10.04 9.66
CA ALA A 28 -13.25 11.17 10.24
C ALA A 28 -13.92 12.04 9.16
N LEU A 29 -13.21 12.29 8.05
CA LEU A 29 -13.73 13.05 6.91
C LEU A 29 -14.72 12.23 6.06
N GLY A 30 -14.56 10.91 6.02
CA GLY A 30 -15.44 9.97 5.30
C GLY A 30 -16.87 9.92 5.83
N GLY A 31 -17.10 10.38 7.07
CA GLY A 31 -18.45 10.59 7.60
C GLY A 31 -19.18 11.79 6.99
N TYR A 32 -18.46 12.69 6.31
CA TYR A 32 -19.01 13.91 5.71
C TYR A 32 -18.89 13.93 4.19
N TYR A 33 -17.85 13.31 3.63
CA TYR A 33 -17.53 13.46 2.21
C TYR A 33 -17.40 12.12 1.50
N ALA A 34 -17.82 12.09 0.24
CA ALA A 34 -17.60 10.95 -0.63
C ALA A 34 -16.09 10.63 -0.76
N PRO A 35 -15.68 9.34 -0.82
CA PRO A 35 -14.28 8.96 -0.98
C PRO A 35 -13.60 9.60 -2.20
N VAL A 36 -14.35 9.83 -3.29
CA VAL A 36 -13.88 10.54 -4.49
C VAL A 36 -13.33 11.93 -4.15
N GLN A 37 -14.06 12.70 -3.32
CA GLN A 37 -13.66 14.03 -2.89
C GLN A 37 -12.41 13.97 -2.00
N ILE A 38 -12.36 13.02 -1.07
CA ILE A 38 -11.19 12.84 -0.18
C ILE A 38 -9.96 12.48 -1.00
N VAL A 39 -10.05 11.52 -1.92
CA VAL A 39 -8.92 11.10 -2.78
C VAL A 39 -8.46 12.25 -3.67
N PHE A 40 -9.40 13.01 -4.26
CA PHE A 40 -9.07 14.17 -5.10
C PHE A 40 -8.23 15.20 -4.33
N PHE A 41 -8.72 15.70 -3.19
CA PHE A 41 -8.00 16.72 -2.43
C PHE A 41 -6.71 16.19 -1.81
N SER A 42 -6.66 14.92 -1.41
CA SER A 42 -5.43 14.28 -0.93
C SER A 42 -4.36 14.22 -2.02
N ALA A 43 -4.74 13.86 -3.26
CA ALA A 43 -3.83 13.85 -4.40
C ALA A 43 -3.42 15.27 -4.83
N LEU A 44 -4.37 16.22 -4.80
CA LEU A 44 -4.13 17.62 -5.14
C LEU A 44 -3.15 18.29 -4.17
N PHE A 45 -3.34 18.11 -2.86
CA PHE A 45 -2.41 18.63 -1.85
C PHE A 45 -1.12 17.83 -1.75
N GLY A 46 -1.12 16.57 -2.17
CA GLY A 46 0.10 15.76 -2.34
C GLY A 46 0.95 16.20 -3.53
N PHE A 47 0.36 16.88 -4.53
CA PHE A 47 1.04 17.26 -5.77
C PHE A 47 2.32 18.08 -5.54
N PRO A 48 2.31 19.19 -4.77
CA PRO A 48 3.52 19.98 -4.55
C PRO A 48 4.62 19.16 -3.86
N LEU A 49 4.26 18.30 -2.91
CA LEU A 49 5.20 17.47 -2.16
C LEU A 49 5.91 16.47 -3.08
N VAL A 50 5.15 15.80 -3.93
CA VAL A 50 5.67 14.88 -4.95
C VAL A 50 6.50 15.63 -5.98
N ALA A 51 6.06 16.81 -6.43
CA ALA A 51 6.82 17.64 -7.37
C ALA A 51 8.22 17.99 -6.81
N LEU A 52 8.32 18.36 -5.54
CA LEU A 52 9.60 18.63 -4.88
C LEU A 52 10.54 17.41 -4.88
N VAL A 53 10.00 16.22 -4.61
CA VAL A 53 10.78 14.97 -4.66
C VAL A 53 11.31 14.71 -6.08
N LEU A 54 10.52 15.03 -7.11
CA LEU A 54 10.88 14.79 -8.50
C LEU A 54 11.93 15.76 -9.05
N ILE A 55 11.93 17.01 -8.58
CA ILE A 55 12.96 18.00 -8.94
C ILE A 55 14.35 17.47 -8.57
N GLY A 56 14.47 16.72 -7.47
CA GLY A 56 15.72 16.08 -7.05
C GLY A 56 16.17 14.87 -7.87
N GLN A 57 15.34 14.31 -8.76
CA GLN A 57 15.65 13.09 -9.52
C GLN A 57 16.18 13.33 -10.95
N GLY A 58 16.35 14.58 -11.36
CA GLY A 58 16.93 14.97 -12.66
C GLY A 58 15.96 14.90 -13.85
N SER A 59 16.37 15.44 -15.00
CA SER A 59 15.60 15.44 -16.25
C SER A 59 15.73 14.09 -16.97
N GLY A 60 14.61 13.47 -17.28
CA GLY A 60 14.57 12.23 -18.05
C GLY A 60 13.15 11.93 -18.49
N GLY A 61 12.99 11.08 -19.50
CA GLY A 61 11.68 10.78 -20.09
C GLY A 61 10.66 10.29 -19.06
N LEU A 62 9.44 10.81 -19.15
CA LEU A 62 8.27 10.38 -18.36
C LEU A 62 7.42 9.32 -19.10
N ARG A 63 7.96 8.76 -20.19
CA ARG A 63 7.31 7.71 -20.96
C ARG A 63 7.61 6.35 -20.31
N PRO A 64 6.60 5.58 -19.88
CA PRO A 64 6.79 4.25 -19.32
C PRO A 64 7.37 3.32 -20.38
N VAL A 65 8.27 2.43 -19.96
CA VAL A 65 8.80 1.37 -20.83
C VAL A 65 7.71 0.33 -21.12
N HIS A 66 6.86 0.06 -20.14
CA HIS A 66 5.75 -0.90 -20.17
C HIS A 66 4.42 -0.17 -19.94
N PRO A 67 3.91 0.57 -20.94
CA PRO A 67 2.76 1.47 -20.77
C PRO A 67 1.50 0.75 -20.28
N TRP A 68 1.21 -0.45 -20.78
CA TRP A 68 0.01 -1.21 -20.37
C TRP A 68 0.09 -1.72 -18.93
N TRP A 69 1.26 -2.20 -18.50
CA TRP A 69 1.46 -2.63 -17.11
C TRP A 69 1.43 -1.43 -16.15
N ASN A 70 2.02 -0.30 -16.54
CA ASN A 70 1.93 0.92 -15.74
C ASN A 70 0.50 1.46 -15.67
N ALA A 71 -0.26 1.44 -16.77
CA ALA A 71 -1.67 1.85 -16.79
C ALA A 71 -2.53 0.95 -15.88
N LEU A 72 -2.37 -0.37 -15.97
CA LEU A 72 -3.06 -1.32 -15.09
C LEU A 72 -2.70 -1.09 -13.61
N ARG A 73 -1.42 -0.87 -13.31
CA ARG A 73 -0.96 -0.54 -11.95
C ARG A 73 -1.57 0.76 -11.45
N THR A 74 -1.59 1.80 -12.28
CA THR A 74 -2.20 3.09 -11.94
C THR A 74 -3.68 2.93 -11.64
N LEU A 75 -4.43 2.21 -12.48
CA LEU A 75 -5.83 1.92 -12.24
C LEU A 75 -6.03 1.13 -10.93
N ALA A 76 -5.21 0.10 -10.71
CA ALA A 76 -5.26 -0.68 -9.47
C ALA A 76 -4.95 0.18 -8.23
N LEU A 77 -3.99 1.11 -8.30
CA LEU A 77 -3.71 2.06 -7.21
C LEU A 77 -4.89 2.99 -6.92
N MET A 78 -5.57 3.50 -7.96
CA MET A 78 -6.77 4.32 -7.77
C MET A 78 -7.88 3.52 -7.07
N VAL A 79 -8.05 2.26 -7.48
CA VAL A 79 -8.98 1.33 -6.85
C VAL A 79 -8.61 1.06 -5.39
N VAL A 80 -7.33 0.85 -5.07
CA VAL A 80 -6.85 0.68 -3.69
C VAL A 80 -7.27 1.88 -2.84
N MET A 81 -6.97 3.10 -3.30
CA MET A 81 -7.27 4.32 -2.54
C MET A 81 -8.77 4.49 -2.34
N LEU A 82 -9.56 4.42 -3.42
CA LEU A 82 -11.00 4.63 -3.37
C LEU A 82 -11.69 3.59 -2.48
N SER A 83 -11.32 2.32 -2.63
CA SER A 83 -11.94 1.21 -1.89
C SER A 83 -11.49 1.18 -0.42
N ALA A 84 -10.23 1.48 -0.13
CA ALA A 84 -9.74 1.60 1.24
C ALA A 84 -10.43 2.76 1.98
N PHE A 85 -10.53 3.93 1.35
CA PHE A 85 -11.13 5.11 1.98
C PHE A 85 -12.63 4.89 2.21
N TYR A 86 -13.32 4.27 1.25
CA TYR A 86 -14.70 3.85 1.44
C TYR A 86 -14.86 2.84 2.58
N ALA A 87 -13.98 1.84 2.68
CA ALA A 87 -13.99 0.89 3.78
C ALA A 87 -13.78 1.58 5.14
N PHE A 88 -12.76 2.45 5.27
CA PHE A 88 -12.51 3.18 6.51
C PHE A 88 -13.70 4.04 6.93
N ALA A 89 -14.39 4.67 5.96
CA ALA A 89 -15.57 5.49 6.22
C ALA A 89 -16.80 4.69 6.67
N THR A 90 -16.94 3.42 6.23
CA THR A 90 -18.21 2.68 6.34
C THR A 90 -18.19 1.49 7.29
N ILE A 91 -17.02 0.99 7.67
CA ILE A 91 -16.88 -0.12 8.61
C ILE A 91 -15.89 0.21 9.75
N PRO A 92 -15.94 -0.53 10.87
CA PRO A 92 -14.97 -0.39 11.96
C PRO A 92 -13.52 -0.50 11.49
N PHE A 93 -12.66 0.33 12.07
CA PHE A 93 -11.29 0.53 11.61
C PHE A 93 -10.45 -0.75 11.70
N ALA A 94 -10.63 -1.51 12.79
CA ALA A 94 -10.00 -2.82 12.98
C ALA A 94 -10.42 -3.84 11.90
N GLN A 95 -11.69 -3.85 11.48
CA GLN A 95 -12.18 -4.76 10.45
C GLN A 95 -11.61 -4.39 9.07
N ALA A 96 -11.61 -3.09 8.72
CA ALA A 96 -11.06 -2.62 7.47
C ALA A 96 -9.58 -3.03 7.31
N TYR A 97 -8.77 -2.77 8.34
CA TYR A 97 -7.37 -3.16 8.32
C TYR A 97 -7.18 -4.67 8.25
N ALA A 98 -7.89 -5.46 9.05
CA ALA A 98 -7.79 -6.92 9.01
C ALA A 98 -8.02 -7.47 7.59
N LEU A 99 -9.05 -6.99 6.90
CA LEU A 99 -9.37 -7.39 5.53
C LEU A 99 -8.33 -6.90 4.52
N ILE A 100 -7.86 -5.65 4.63
CA ILE A 100 -6.78 -5.12 3.76
C ILE A 100 -5.49 -5.93 3.94
N PHE A 101 -5.19 -6.39 5.15
CA PHE A 101 -4.04 -7.24 5.45
C PHE A 101 -4.16 -8.67 4.92
N ALA A 102 -5.25 -9.03 4.24
CA ALA A 102 -5.28 -10.22 3.39
C ALA A 102 -4.40 -10.10 2.13
N THR A 103 -3.94 -8.88 1.79
CA THR A 103 -3.10 -8.59 0.60
C THR A 103 -1.94 -9.59 0.41
N PRO A 104 -1.10 -9.92 1.42
CA PRO A 104 0.02 -10.86 1.23
C PRO A 104 -0.43 -12.29 0.89
N LEU A 105 -1.60 -12.70 1.38
CA LEU A 105 -2.22 -13.99 1.04
C LEU A 105 -2.62 -13.99 -0.44
N ILE A 106 -3.25 -12.91 -0.89
CA ILE A 106 -3.67 -12.71 -2.28
C ILE A 106 -2.45 -12.61 -3.21
N ILE A 107 -1.39 -11.91 -2.81
CA ILE A 107 -0.11 -11.86 -3.54
C ILE A 107 0.43 -13.28 -3.75
N THR A 108 0.45 -14.10 -2.70
CA THR A 108 0.94 -15.47 -2.76
C THR A 108 0.10 -16.34 -3.71
N ALA A 109 -1.23 -16.19 -3.68
CA ALA A 109 -2.12 -16.93 -4.58
C ALA A 109 -1.99 -16.48 -6.04
N LEU A 110 -1.95 -15.15 -6.29
CA LEU A 110 -1.89 -14.57 -7.63
C LEU A 110 -0.48 -14.63 -8.26
N SER A 111 0.57 -14.85 -7.47
CA SER A 111 1.92 -14.98 -8.04
C SER A 111 2.09 -16.21 -8.92
N VAL A 112 1.34 -17.29 -8.64
CA VAL A 112 1.33 -18.51 -9.46
C VAL A 112 0.91 -18.21 -10.91
N PRO A 113 -0.28 -17.65 -11.19
CA PRO A 113 -0.68 -17.35 -12.57
C PRO A 113 0.05 -16.14 -13.18
N MET A 114 0.37 -15.09 -12.42
CA MET A 114 0.94 -13.86 -13.00
C MET A 114 2.45 -13.92 -13.28
N LEU A 115 3.18 -14.68 -12.47
CA LEU A 115 4.64 -14.77 -12.50
C LEU A 115 5.15 -16.20 -12.74
N GLY A 116 4.29 -17.22 -12.69
CA GLY A 116 4.70 -18.61 -12.88
C GLY A 116 5.44 -19.19 -11.67
N GLU A 117 5.29 -18.59 -10.49
CA GLU A 117 6.00 -19.04 -9.28
C GLU A 117 5.45 -20.37 -8.76
N ARG A 118 6.35 -21.22 -8.24
CA ARG A 118 5.96 -22.46 -7.56
C ARG A 118 5.84 -22.22 -6.06
N VAL A 119 4.60 -22.21 -5.57
CA VAL A 119 4.29 -22.02 -4.15
C VAL A 119 4.24 -23.38 -3.43
N GLY A 120 5.13 -23.58 -2.46
CA GLY A 120 5.17 -24.81 -1.68
C GLY A 120 3.95 -25.03 -0.77
N PRO A 121 3.70 -26.27 -0.31
CA PRO A 121 2.49 -26.64 0.42
C PRO A 121 2.31 -25.85 1.72
N ARG A 122 3.41 -25.51 2.40
CA ARG A 122 3.36 -24.74 3.64
C ARG A 122 2.92 -23.29 3.43
N ARG A 123 3.23 -22.69 2.27
CA ARG A 123 2.75 -21.33 1.91
C ARG A 123 1.27 -21.37 1.56
N TRP A 124 0.84 -22.39 0.82
CA TRP A 124 -0.59 -22.64 0.59
C TRP A 124 -1.37 -22.83 1.88
N ALA A 125 -0.83 -23.58 2.85
CA ALA A 125 -1.45 -23.71 4.17
C ALA A 125 -1.63 -22.35 4.86
N ALA A 126 -0.61 -21.47 4.82
CA ALA A 126 -0.73 -20.11 5.36
C ALA A 126 -1.77 -19.26 4.61
N VAL A 127 -1.87 -19.38 3.29
CA VAL A 127 -2.91 -18.71 2.50
C VAL A 127 -4.30 -19.18 2.93
N VAL A 128 -4.53 -20.49 3.01
CA VAL A 128 -5.83 -21.06 3.43
C VAL A 128 -6.17 -20.61 4.85
N LEU A 129 -5.23 -20.70 5.80
CA LEU A 129 -5.44 -20.24 7.18
C LEU A 129 -5.77 -18.75 7.24
N GLY A 130 -5.05 -17.91 6.50
CA GLY A 130 -5.33 -16.48 6.46
C GLY A 130 -6.70 -16.16 5.84
N LEU A 131 -7.12 -16.89 4.80
CA LEU A 131 -8.46 -16.75 4.21
C LEU A 131 -9.57 -17.21 5.17
N LEU A 132 -9.32 -18.22 6.01
CA LEU A 132 -10.23 -18.56 7.11
C LEU A 132 -10.33 -17.41 8.12
N GLY A 133 -9.21 -16.75 8.43
CA GLY A 133 -9.21 -15.53 9.24
C GLY A 133 -10.07 -14.42 8.64
N VAL A 134 -10.02 -14.22 7.32
CA VAL A 134 -10.91 -13.29 6.59
C VAL A 134 -12.38 -13.65 6.78
N LEU A 135 -12.73 -14.93 6.64
CA LEU A 135 -14.11 -15.40 6.87
C LEU A 135 -14.57 -15.14 8.30
N ILE A 136 -13.70 -15.31 9.30
CA ILE A 136 -13.99 -15.03 10.71
C ILE A 136 -14.28 -13.54 10.96
N VAL A 137 -13.58 -12.64 10.24
CA VAL A 137 -13.86 -11.19 10.32
C VAL A 137 -15.18 -10.86 9.62
N LEU A 138 -15.42 -11.41 8.43
CA LEU A 138 -16.64 -11.15 7.65
C LEU A 138 -17.92 -11.70 8.30
N ARG A 139 -17.82 -12.83 9.00
CA ARG A 139 -18.95 -13.56 9.61
C ARG A 139 -20.19 -13.67 8.71
N PRO A 140 -20.07 -14.25 7.51
CA PRO A 140 -21.20 -14.38 6.60
C PRO A 140 -22.37 -15.22 7.16
N TRP A 141 -22.14 -15.96 8.25
CA TRP A 141 -23.11 -16.85 8.91
C TRP A 141 -23.86 -16.23 10.11
N GLY A 142 -23.57 -14.98 10.49
CA GLY A 142 -24.21 -14.32 11.63
C GLY A 142 -25.30 -13.32 11.24
N GLU A 143 -25.98 -12.71 12.22
CA GLU A 143 -26.92 -11.60 12.01
C GLU A 143 -26.23 -10.29 11.54
N ALA A 144 -24.90 -10.25 11.60
CA ALA A 144 -24.10 -9.15 11.09
C ALA A 144 -24.16 -9.15 9.56
N HIS A 145 -24.80 -8.12 8.99
CA HIS A 145 -24.94 -7.97 7.55
C HIS A 145 -23.58 -7.63 6.93
N LEU A 146 -23.22 -8.33 5.85
CA LEU A 146 -22.08 -7.98 5.01
C LEU A 146 -22.28 -6.59 4.41
N ALA A 147 -21.70 -5.57 5.04
CA ALA A 147 -21.74 -4.21 4.53
C ALA A 147 -20.84 -4.05 3.30
N PRO A 148 -21.18 -3.16 2.34
CA PRO A 148 -20.36 -2.87 1.17
C PRO A 148 -18.91 -2.50 1.50
N GLY A 149 -18.65 -1.89 2.66
CA GLY A 149 -17.30 -1.57 3.13
C GLY A 149 -16.39 -2.78 3.31
N HIS A 150 -16.94 -3.96 3.67
CA HIS A 150 -16.15 -5.20 3.75
C HIS A 150 -15.66 -5.65 2.38
N LEU A 151 -16.54 -5.58 1.36
CA LEU A 151 -16.19 -5.90 -0.02
C LEU A 151 -15.17 -4.90 -0.56
N ALA A 152 -15.31 -3.61 -0.24
CA ALA A 152 -14.35 -2.58 -0.61
C ALA A 152 -12.96 -2.82 0.02
N ALA A 153 -12.90 -3.24 1.28
CA ALA A 153 -11.63 -3.60 1.94
C ALA A 153 -10.94 -4.78 1.24
N LEU A 154 -11.70 -5.82 0.88
CA LEU A 154 -11.17 -6.96 0.12
C LEU A 154 -10.76 -6.60 -1.30
N PHE A 155 -11.53 -5.73 -1.96
CA PHE A 155 -11.19 -5.25 -3.30
C PHE A 155 -9.93 -4.40 -3.27
N SER A 156 -9.74 -3.59 -2.22
CA SER A 156 -8.48 -2.91 -1.94
C SER A 156 -7.33 -3.89 -1.74
N ALA A 157 -7.53 -4.96 -0.97
CA ALA A 157 -6.51 -6.00 -0.78
C ALA A 157 -6.10 -6.68 -2.09
N PHE A 158 -7.08 -6.99 -2.94
CA PHE A 158 -6.86 -7.59 -4.25
C PHE A 158 -6.14 -6.64 -5.21
N ALA A 159 -6.59 -5.39 -5.32
CA ALA A 159 -5.95 -4.38 -6.15
C ALA A 159 -4.52 -4.07 -5.65
N GLY A 160 -4.31 -4.05 -4.33
CA GLY A 160 -2.99 -3.92 -3.70
C GLY A 160 -2.07 -5.08 -4.06
N ALA A 161 -2.59 -6.30 -4.11
CA ALA A 161 -1.84 -7.46 -4.57
C ALA A 161 -1.41 -7.34 -6.04
N LEU A 162 -2.31 -6.86 -6.92
CA LEU A 162 -1.97 -6.57 -8.32
C LEU A 162 -0.87 -5.52 -8.43
N VAL A 163 -0.97 -4.42 -7.68
CA VAL A 163 0.07 -3.37 -7.65
C VAL A 163 1.42 -3.95 -7.25
N ALA A 164 1.46 -4.76 -6.18
CA ALA A 164 2.69 -5.39 -5.70
C ALA A 164 3.29 -6.36 -6.74
N LEU A 165 2.46 -7.19 -7.38
CA LEU A 165 2.92 -8.14 -8.40
C LEU A 165 3.40 -7.44 -9.67
N ILE A 166 2.74 -6.37 -10.11
CA ILE A 166 3.20 -5.57 -11.24
C ILE A 166 4.53 -4.90 -10.91
N MET A 167 4.69 -4.34 -9.71
CA MET A 167 5.98 -3.81 -9.25
C MET A 167 7.07 -4.88 -9.26
N ARG A 168 6.77 -6.12 -8.87
CA ARG A 168 7.73 -7.21 -8.94
C ARG A 168 8.11 -7.58 -10.38
N LYS A 169 7.18 -7.43 -11.33
CA LYS A 169 7.37 -7.78 -12.75
C LYS A 169 8.13 -6.72 -13.55
N ILE A 170 7.79 -5.45 -13.40
CA ILE A 170 8.33 -4.34 -14.22
C ILE A 170 9.10 -3.28 -13.42
N GLY A 171 9.19 -3.42 -12.09
CA GLY A 171 9.71 -2.39 -11.20
C GLY A 171 11.14 -1.93 -11.50
N ASN A 172 12.01 -2.87 -11.92
CA ASN A 172 13.41 -2.57 -12.25
C ASN A 172 13.59 -1.93 -13.63
N ALA A 173 12.57 -2.02 -14.50
CA ALA A 173 12.62 -1.47 -15.86
C ALA A 173 12.03 -0.05 -15.93
N GLU A 174 11.27 0.37 -14.91
CA GLU A 174 10.60 1.66 -14.86
C GLU A 174 11.30 2.62 -13.92
N ARG A 175 11.23 3.91 -14.25
CA ARG A 175 11.76 4.96 -13.39
C ARG A 175 10.81 5.23 -12.23
N SER A 176 11.32 5.43 -11.01
CA SER A 176 10.53 5.75 -9.82
C SER A 176 9.59 6.95 -10.03
N ALA A 177 10.03 7.94 -10.81
CA ALA A 177 9.23 9.11 -11.19
C ALA A 177 7.93 8.73 -11.93
N VAL A 178 7.97 7.74 -12.83
CA VAL A 178 6.79 7.25 -13.57
C VAL A 178 5.79 6.61 -12.59
N PHE A 179 6.27 5.77 -11.68
CA PHE A 179 5.42 5.12 -10.68
C PHE A 179 4.79 6.04 -9.66
N LEU A 180 5.36 7.25 -9.48
CA LEU A 180 4.84 8.27 -8.59
C LEU A 180 3.87 9.23 -9.32
N LEU A 181 4.26 9.73 -10.49
CA LEU A 181 3.49 10.74 -11.22
C LEU A 181 2.20 10.21 -11.83
N TYR A 182 2.25 9.05 -12.49
CA TYR A 182 1.08 8.52 -13.22
C TYR A 182 -0.14 8.31 -12.31
N PRO A 183 -0.05 7.58 -11.18
CA PRO A 183 -1.19 7.41 -10.30
C PRO A 183 -1.65 8.73 -9.66
N MET A 184 -0.73 9.65 -9.37
CA MET A 184 -1.10 10.94 -8.79
C MET A 184 -1.89 11.81 -9.78
N LEU A 185 -1.39 11.94 -11.02
CA LEU A 185 -2.08 12.66 -12.09
C LEU A 185 -3.41 11.99 -12.44
N ALA A 186 -3.43 10.66 -12.52
CA ALA A 186 -4.66 9.92 -12.80
C ALA A 186 -5.72 10.15 -11.70
N ASN A 187 -5.32 10.15 -10.42
CA ASN A 187 -6.23 10.50 -9.33
C ASN A 187 -6.76 11.92 -9.47
N VAL A 188 -5.91 12.93 -9.68
CA VAL A 188 -6.37 14.33 -9.83
C VAL A 188 -7.31 14.47 -11.02
N VAL A 189 -6.96 13.92 -12.18
CA VAL A 189 -7.76 14.04 -13.41
C VAL A 189 -9.08 13.27 -13.31
N VAL A 190 -9.03 11.99 -12.93
CA VAL A 190 -10.23 11.15 -12.92
C VAL A 190 -11.14 11.48 -11.76
N MET A 191 -10.61 11.63 -10.54
CA MET A 191 -11.44 12.03 -9.41
C MET A 191 -11.95 13.45 -9.59
N GLY A 192 -11.16 14.36 -10.19
CA GLY A 192 -11.59 15.71 -10.53
C GLY A 192 -12.71 15.75 -11.57
N ALA A 193 -12.71 14.84 -12.54
CA ALA A 193 -13.80 14.71 -13.51
C ALA A 193 -15.10 14.19 -12.89
N VAL A 194 -15.01 13.32 -11.87
CA VAL A 194 -16.17 12.77 -11.14
C VAL A 194 -16.62 13.71 -10.02
N LEU A 195 -15.72 14.54 -9.48
CA LEU A 195 -15.96 15.42 -8.33
C LEU A 195 -17.26 16.25 -8.43
N PRO A 196 -17.61 16.89 -9.56
CA PRO A 196 -18.84 17.69 -9.66
C PRO A 196 -20.13 16.93 -9.32
N LEU A 197 -20.13 15.60 -9.44
CA LEU A 197 -21.29 14.76 -9.16
C LEU A 197 -21.51 14.50 -7.67
N VAL A 198 -20.47 14.67 -6.85
CA VAL A 198 -20.46 14.28 -5.43
C VAL A 198 -19.89 15.36 -4.53
N TYR A 199 -19.63 16.56 -5.08
CA TYR A 199 -18.94 17.62 -4.38
C TYR A 199 -19.82 18.22 -3.29
N GLU A 200 -19.27 18.26 -2.08
CA GLU A 200 -19.85 19.01 -0.97
C GLU A 200 -18.88 20.12 -0.52
N PRO A 201 -19.38 21.37 -0.35
CA PRO A 201 -18.56 22.49 0.13
C PRO A 201 -17.92 22.18 1.49
N MET A 202 -16.62 22.45 1.59
CA MET A 202 -15.85 22.11 2.79
C MET A 202 -15.49 23.35 3.62
N PRO A 203 -15.74 23.33 4.94
CA PRO A 203 -15.15 24.31 5.85
C PRO A 203 -13.62 24.26 5.80
N ILE A 204 -12.97 25.39 6.13
CA ILE A 204 -11.50 25.51 6.12
C ILE A 204 -10.83 24.45 7.00
N LEU A 205 -11.47 24.05 8.09
CA LEU A 205 -10.97 23.00 8.98
C LEU A 205 -10.90 21.64 8.28
N HIS A 206 -11.91 21.30 7.46
CA HIS A 206 -11.94 20.03 6.72
C HIS A 206 -10.94 20.04 5.57
N LEU A 207 -10.70 21.19 4.93
CA LEU A 207 -9.60 21.37 3.99
C LEU A 207 -8.23 21.17 4.65
N GLY A 208 -8.05 21.70 5.86
CA GLY A 208 -6.87 21.42 6.69
C GLY A 208 -6.69 19.93 6.95
N GLY A 209 -7.78 19.21 7.24
CA GLY A 209 -7.80 17.75 7.35
C GLY A 209 -7.31 17.05 6.08
N MET A 210 -7.79 17.44 4.90
CA MET A 210 -7.33 16.88 3.62
C MET A 210 -5.83 17.14 3.38
N ALA A 211 -5.32 18.31 3.78
CA ALA A 211 -3.89 18.61 3.71
C ALA A 211 -3.07 17.76 4.68
N LEU A 212 -3.60 17.49 5.89
CA LEU A 212 -2.98 16.57 6.85
C LEU A 212 -2.94 15.13 6.33
N VAL A 213 -3.96 14.69 5.59
CA VAL A 213 -3.94 13.41 4.87
C VAL A 213 -2.78 13.42 3.85
N ALA A 214 -2.71 14.42 2.96
CA ALA A 214 -1.60 14.50 2.01
C ALA A 214 -0.21 14.48 2.68
N LEU A 215 0.00 15.31 3.70
CA LEU A 215 1.26 15.39 4.46
C LEU A 215 1.57 14.09 5.20
N GLY A 216 0.58 13.51 5.89
CA GLY A 216 0.72 12.27 6.63
C GLY A 216 1.17 11.11 5.74
N SER A 217 0.62 11.02 4.52
CA SER A 217 1.01 10.00 3.54
C SER A 217 2.47 10.13 3.10
N VAL A 218 2.93 11.36 2.84
CA VAL A 218 4.31 11.64 2.40
C VAL A 218 5.29 11.41 3.55
N THR A 219 4.97 11.88 4.76
CA THR A 219 5.77 11.65 5.96
C THR A 219 5.89 10.16 6.27
N ALA A 220 4.78 9.43 6.24
CA ALA A 220 4.76 7.98 6.48
C ALA A 220 5.63 7.23 5.46
N MET A 221 5.48 7.54 4.17
CA MET A 221 6.29 6.94 3.12
C MET A 221 7.78 7.28 3.29
N GLY A 222 8.11 8.53 3.63
CA GLY A 222 9.49 8.95 3.91
C GLY A 222 10.11 8.17 5.07
N LEU A 223 9.37 7.98 6.16
CA LEU A 223 9.81 7.18 7.31
C LEU A 223 10.01 5.71 6.94
N ILE A 224 9.13 5.13 6.13
CA ILE A 224 9.29 3.74 5.65
C ILE A 224 10.51 3.60 4.75
N ILE A 225 10.78 4.58 3.88
CA ILE A 225 12.01 4.59 3.07
C ILE A 225 13.25 4.64 3.97
N LEU A 226 13.24 5.49 5.00
CA LEU A 226 14.33 5.55 5.98
C LEU A 226 14.47 4.24 6.76
N ALA A 227 13.37 3.55 7.07
CA ALA A 227 13.38 2.25 7.71
C ALA A 227 14.12 1.20 6.87
N TYR A 228 13.75 1.06 5.60
CA TYR A 228 14.42 0.13 4.66
C TYR A 228 15.86 0.51 4.33
N ARG A 229 16.24 1.79 4.48
CA ARG A 229 17.64 2.23 4.37
C ARG A 229 18.46 1.93 5.62
N ALA A 230 17.83 1.96 6.80
CA ALA A 230 18.51 1.81 8.08
C ALA A 230 18.61 0.36 8.55
N GLY A 231 17.65 -0.50 8.22
CA GLY A 231 17.58 -1.88 8.69
C GLY A 231 17.21 -2.87 7.59
N GLU A 232 17.41 -4.16 7.89
CA GLU A 232 17.10 -5.24 6.97
C GLU A 232 15.59 -5.38 6.70
N ALA A 233 15.23 -5.73 5.46
CA ALA A 233 13.84 -5.91 5.07
C ALA A 233 13.09 -6.94 5.92
N VAL A 234 13.78 -7.98 6.41
CA VAL A 234 13.19 -9.00 7.31
C VAL A 234 12.75 -8.44 8.65
N VAL A 235 13.36 -7.33 9.10
CA VAL A 235 12.99 -6.62 10.34
C VAL A 235 11.92 -5.57 10.07
N VAL A 236 12.01 -4.87 8.95
CA VAL A 236 11.11 -3.75 8.60
C VAL A 236 9.73 -4.23 8.14
N ALA A 237 9.67 -5.25 7.29
CA ALA A 237 8.41 -5.69 6.69
C ALA A 237 7.35 -6.16 7.71
N PRO A 238 7.69 -6.94 8.76
CA PRO A 238 6.74 -7.32 9.81
C PRO A 238 6.10 -6.13 10.55
N MET A 239 6.78 -4.97 10.61
CA MET A 239 6.27 -3.81 11.33
C MET A 239 5.00 -3.23 10.69
N GLN A 240 4.71 -3.57 9.44
CA GLN A 240 3.47 -3.16 8.78
C GLN A 240 2.22 -3.66 9.54
N TYR A 241 2.27 -4.85 10.14
CA TYR A 241 1.14 -5.39 10.92
C TYR A 241 0.83 -4.58 12.19
N SER A 242 1.75 -3.70 12.62
CA SER A 242 1.45 -2.75 13.71
C SER A 242 0.26 -1.85 13.39
N GLN A 243 -0.03 -1.58 12.10
CA GLN A 243 -1.22 -0.82 11.71
C GLN A 243 -2.52 -1.44 12.20
N MET A 244 -2.59 -2.78 12.37
CA MET A 244 -3.76 -3.43 12.97
C MET A 244 -3.92 -3.06 14.46
N LEU A 245 -2.82 -2.91 15.18
CA LEU A 245 -2.83 -2.46 16.57
C LEU A 245 -3.20 -0.98 16.68
N TRP A 246 -2.63 -0.14 15.79
CA TRP A 246 -3.01 1.27 15.68
C TRP A 246 -4.48 1.42 15.34
N ALA A 247 -5.03 0.57 14.46
CA ALA A 247 -6.43 0.60 14.08
C ALA A 247 -7.36 0.29 15.26
N ILE A 248 -7.01 -0.70 16.08
CA ILE A 248 -7.75 -1.01 17.32
C ILE A 248 -7.67 0.19 18.28
N GLY A 249 -6.48 0.73 18.50
CA GLY A 249 -6.26 1.85 19.42
C GLY A 249 -6.97 3.14 19.00
N LEU A 250 -6.80 3.55 17.75
CA LEU A 250 -7.45 4.74 17.17
C LEU A 250 -8.96 4.54 17.03
N GLY A 251 -9.41 3.35 16.61
CA GLY A 251 -10.82 2.96 16.58
C GLY A 251 -11.49 3.20 17.93
N TYR A 252 -10.89 2.68 19.00
CA TYR A 252 -11.41 2.83 20.35
C TYR A 252 -11.31 4.28 20.88
N LEU A 253 -10.13 4.91 20.78
CA LEU A 253 -9.86 6.22 21.40
C LEU A 253 -10.52 7.39 20.67
N VAL A 254 -10.56 7.35 19.33
CA VAL A 254 -11.04 8.47 18.50
C VAL A 254 -12.49 8.26 18.06
N PHE A 255 -12.86 7.02 17.73
CA PHE A 255 -14.17 6.70 17.16
C PHE A 255 -15.10 5.96 18.13
N GLY A 256 -14.65 5.64 19.34
CA GLY A 256 -15.44 4.88 20.32
C GLY A 256 -15.79 3.46 19.87
N GLU A 257 -15.07 2.92 18.88
CA GLU A 257 -15.34 1.62 18.30
C GLU A 257 -14.92 0.51 19.26
N ARG A 258 -15.83 -0.43 19.51
CA ARG A 258 -15.53 -1.65 20.26
C ARG A 258 -15.16 -2.76 19.28
N VAL A 259 -14.01 -3.37 19.53
CA VAL A 259 -13.56 -4.52 18.74
C VAL A 259 -14.07 -5.78 19.42
N ASP A 260 -14.80 -6.58 18.67
CA ASP A 260 -15.40 -7.80 19.18
C ASP A 260 -14.46 -9.01 19.04
N GLY A 261 -14.81 -10.10 19.73
CA GLY A 261 -13.94 -11.27 19.89
C GLY A 261 -13.52 -11.92 18.58
N ALA A 262 -14.43 -12.06 17.61
CA ALA A 262 -14.03 -12.66 16.34
C ALA A 262 -13.31 -11.69 15.39
N THR A 263 -13.49 -10.35 15.49
CA THR A 263 -12.60 -9.43 14.76
C THR A 263 -11.18 -9.59 15.28
N LEU A 264 -10.99 -9.69 16.60
CA LEU A 264 -9.68 -9.97 17.20
C LEU A 264 -9.12 -11.34 16.76
N ALA A 265 -9.92 -12.40 16.83
CA ALA A 265 -9.49 -13.73 16.45
C ALA A 265 -9.12 -13.82 14.96
N GLY A 266 -9.97 -13.31 14.07
CA GLY A 266 -9.73 -13.30 12.63
C GLY A 266 -8.52 -12.43 12.26
N SER A 267 -8.39 -11.26 12.88
CA SER A 267 -7.22 -10.38 12.75
C SER A 267 -5.93 -11.07 13.16
N ALA A 268 -5.93 -11.80 14.28
CA ALA A 268 -4.77 -12.56 14.74
C ALA A 268 -4.39 -13.67 13.75
N VAL A 269 -5.37 -14.43 13.24
CA VAL A 269 -5.13 -15.48 12.25
C VAL A 269 -4.55 -14.91 10.95
N ILE A 270 -5.08 -13.79 10.46
CA ILE A 270 -4.57 -13.10 9.26
C ILE A 270 -3.13 -12.62 9.49
N ALA A 271 -2.89 -11.93 10.61
CA ALA A 271 -1.56 -11.40 10.94
C ALA A 271 -0.52 -12.51 11.07
N LEU A 272 -0.81 -13.58 11.81
CA LEU A 272 0.09 -14.72 11.98
C LEU A 272 0.38 -15.44 10.66
N SER A 273 -0.65 -15.62 9.82
CA SER A 273 -0.50 -16.25 8.51
C SER A 273 0.37 -15.43 7.57
N GLY A 274 0.13 -14.11 7.50
CA GLY A 274 0.89 -13.20 6.66
C GLY A 274 2.33 -12.99 7.16
N LEU A 275 2.55 -12.87 8.47
CA LEU A 275 3.88 -12.84 9.08
C LEU A 275 4.64 -14.15 8.80
N GLY A 276 3.97 -15.30 8.88
CA GLY A 276 4.57 -16.60 8.56
C GLY A 276 5.05 -16.73 7.11
N ILE A 277 4.36 -16.08 6.16
CA ILE A 277 4.78 -16.00 4.76
C ILE A 277 6.03 -15.11 4.63
N LEU A 278 5.97 -13.89 5.19
CA LEU A 278 7.05 -12.89 5.11
C LEU A 278 8.34 -13.37 5.77
N TRP A 279 8.25 -13.94 6.97
CA TRP A 279 9.43 -14.37 7.72
C TRP A 279 10.21 -15.48 6.98
N ARG A 280 9.53 -16.32 6.21
CA ARG A 280 10.19 -17.36 5.41
C ARG A 280 10.79 -16.82 4.13
N GLU A 281 10.17 -15.83 3.51
CA GLU A 281 10.71 -15.21 2.31
C GLU A 281 12.02 -14.46 2.62
N GLY A 282 12.11 -13.83 3.79
CA GLY A 282 13.34 -13.18 4.28
C GLY A 282 14.47 -14.13 4.69
N GLN A 283 14.20 -15.43 4.88
CA GLN A 283 15.20 -16.44 5.26
C GLN A 283 15.76 -17.21 4.06
N LEU A 284 15.16 -17.10 2.88
CA LEU A 284 15.69 -17.73 1.67
C LEU A 284 16.89 -16.92 1.16
N PRO A 285 18.03 -17.55 0.82
CA PRO A 285 19.17 -16.83 0.28
C PRO A 285 18.76 -16.04 -0.99
N PRO A 286 19.40 -14.89 -1.29
CA PRO A 286 19.05 -14.01 -2.42
C PRO A 286 19.16 -14.62 -3.84
N SER A 287 19.20 -15.94 -3.99
CA SER A 287 19.64 -16.66 -5.18
C SER A 287 18.52 -17.34 -5.99
N SER A 288 17.24 -17.24 -5.63
CA SER A 288 16.13 -17.78 -6.46
C SER A 288 15.30 -16.73 -7.20
N ALA A 289 15.59 -15.44 -6.99
CA ALA A 289 14.91 -14.32 -7.65
C ALA A 289 15.89 -13.23 -8.15
N ARG A 290 17.02 -13.64 -8.75
CA ARG A 290 17.85 -12.72 -9.55
C ARG A 290 17.46 -12.86 -11.03
N PRO A 291 16.78 -11.87 -11.65
CA PRO A 291 17.02 -11.59 -13.05
C PRO A 291 18.51 -11.21 -13.17
N ALA A 292 19.20 -11.83 -14.12
CA ALA A 292 20.64 -11.73 -14.35
C ALA A 292 21.18 -10.30 -14.18
N LEU A 293 21.84 -10.02 -13.05
CA LEU A 293 22.67 -8.84 -12.82
C LEU A 293 24.04 -8.97 -13.53
N HIS A 294 24.04 -9.43 -14.77
CA HIS A 294 25.19 -9.35 -15.69
C HIS A 294 24.71 -8.78 -17.03
N GLY A 295 24.20 -7.55 -16.96
CA GLY A 295 24.22 -6.67 -18.12
C GLY A 295 25.68 -6.35 -18.40
N ARG A 296 26.25 -7.00 -19.43
CA ARG A 296 27.53 -6.60 -20.03
C ARG A 296 27.56 -5.09 -20.13
N ALA A 297 28.56 -4.45 -19.53
CA ALA A 297 28.94 -3.11 -19.90
C ALA A 297 29.01 -3.09 -21.44
N ARG A 298 28.23 -2.20 -22.06
CA ARG A 298 28.43 -1.88 -23.47
C ARG A 298 29.91 -1.52 -23.61
N PRO A 299 30.67 -2.12 -24.53
CA PRO A 299 31.98 -1.59 -24.88
C PRO A 299 31.75 -0.16 -25.37
N ASP A 300 32.46 0.80 -24.79
CA ASP A 300 32.57 2.14 -25.35
C ASP A 300 32.99 2.01 -26.82
N PRO A 301 32.38 2.76 -27.75
CA PRO A 301 32.94 2.87 -29.08
C PRO A 301 34.34 3.48 -28.95
N ALA A 302 35.34 2.75 -29.44
CA ALA A 302 36.74 3.16 -29.43
C ALA A 302 36.90 4.59 -30.00
N PRO A 303 37.88 5.37 -29.53
CA PRO A 303 38.19 6.66 -30.13
C PRO A 303 38.56 6.46 -31.59
N SER A 304 37.85 7.15 -32.48
CA SER A 304 38.21 7.25 -33.89
C SER A 304 39.54 7.98 -33.98
N ASN A 305 40.64 7.24 -34.08
CA ASN A 305 41.89 7.76 -34.61
C ASN A 305 41.64 8.11 -36.08
N GLY A 306 41.42 9.39 -36.37
CA GLY A 306 41.50 9.90 -37.73
C GLY A 306 42.95 9.88 -38.21
N PRO A 307 43.23 9.45 -39.45
CA PRO A 307 44.55 9.61 -40.05
C PRO A 307 44.71 11.03 -40.62
N GLU A 308 45.91 11.59 -40.41
CA GLU A 308 46.56 12.72 -41.09
C GLU A 308 45.88 14.11 -41.10
#